data_AF-A0A2G5B5M0-F1
#
_entry.id   AF-A0A2G5B5M0-F1
#
_cell.length_a   1.000
_cell.length_b   1.000
_cell.length_c   1.000
_cell.angle_alpha   90.00
_cell.angle_beta   90.00
_cell.angle_gamma   90.00
#
_symmetry.space_group_name_H-M   'P 1'
#
loop_
_entity.id
_entity.type
_entity.pdbx_description
1 polymer ?
#
loop_
_entity_poly.entity_id
_entity_poly.type
_entity_poly.pdbx_seq_one_letter_code
_entity_poly.pdbx_strand_id
1 'polypeptide(L)'
;MMWFKRFSKSLDINIKSVHLISALKNLGTRKLAADITERRRAGQDVYMVGRANVGKSELINALLRISMGGSAHKVLASHIPGTTMGLYGIPMRRFVKSLVPIDGAPAQDRQANLFDTPGIFSNKSIISYLNNSELKMTVCQKRVKPLSFILGLGRSVMLGGLGRLDLVEGPTRVFVTIFSNIRPHFTRIERADELTKRMEAGKDTILKPPVGDADRLKQFPHQKLAMEHEFEGLHKHHATLDVVFAGVGWIAITGLFERAKINIYSPFGTGVGVRPPMMPFEYKLISPHTSITRKTPK
;
A
#
# COMPACT_ATOMS: atom_id res chain seq x y z
N MET A 1 -1.75 1.75 15.44
CA MET A 1 -2.23 3.15 15.56
C MET A 1 -1.12 4.16 15.90
N MET A 2 -0.13 3.76 16.71
CA MET A 2 0.95 4.65 17.17
C MET A 2 1.81 5.22 16.03
N TRP A 3 2.07 4.46 14.96
CA TRP A 3 2.81 4.95 13.78
C TRP A 3 2.11 6.11 13.07
N PHE A 4 0.81 5.98 12.75
CA PHE A 4 0.06 7.06 12.08
C PHE A 4 0.00 8.34 12.92
N LYS A 5 -0.14 8.22 14.25
CA LYS A 5 -0.08 9.36 15.18
C LYS A 5 1.31 10.00 15.26
N ARG A 6 2.38 9.23 15.09
CA ARG A 6 3.76 9.76 15.02
C ARG A 6 4.02 10.43 13.67
N PHE A 7 3.61 9.81 12.57
CA PHE A 7 3.71 10.36 11.21
C PHE A 7 2.89 11.65 11.03
N SER A 8 1.74 11.76 11.69
CA SER A 8 0.95 12.99 11.63
C SER A 8 1.61 14.18 12.32
N LYS A 9 2.31 13.94 13.43
CA LYS A 9 3.05 14.98 14.14
C LYS A 9 4.17 15.57 13.27
N SER A 10 4.78 14.77 12.40
CA SER A 10 5.81 15.26 11.48
C SER A 10 5.27 16.07 10.29
N LEU A 11 3.95 16.11 10.08
CA LEU A 11 3.33 16.85 8.97
C LEU A 11 2.77 18.22 9.39
N ASP A 12 2.86 18.59 10.67
CA ASP A 12 2.24 19.79 11.25
C ASP A 12 0.72 19.91 10.96
N ILE A 13 0.05 18.75 10.81
CA ILE A 13 -1.39 18.68 10.60
C ILE A 13 -2.06 18.30 11.92
N ASN A 14 -3.04 19.09 12.35
CA ASN A 14 -3.86 18.81 13.53
C ASN A 14 -4.85 17.67 13.25
N ILE A 15 -4.38 16.43 13.34
CA ILE A 15 -5.22 15.25 13.17
C ILE A 15 -6.08 15.01 14.43
N LYS A 16 -7.40 15.18 14.28
CA LYS A 16 -8.38 14.98 15.36
C LYS A 16 -8.57 13.51 15.72
N SER A 17 -8.56 12.63 14.74
CA SER A 17 -8.78 11.20 14.94
C SER A 17 -8.16 10.39 13.80
N VAL A 18 -7.87 9.11 14.06
CA VAL A 18 -7.38 8.16 13.07
C VAL A 18 -8.29 6.94 13.10
N HIS A 19 -8.72 6.45 11.95
CA HIS A 19 -9.58 5.27 11.84
C HIS A 19 -8.97 4.27 10.87
N LEU A 20 -8.98 3.00 11.24
CA LEU A 20 -8.70 1.89 10.32
C LEU A 20 -10.02 1.38 9.78
N ILE A 21 -10.18 1.40 8.47
CA ILE A 21 -11.43 1.03 7.81
C ILE A 21 -11.20 0.07 6.65
N SER A 22 -12.23 -0.70 6.33
CA SER A 22 -12.37 -1.33 5.02
C SER A 22 -13.69 -0.90 4.42
N ALA A 23 -13.65 0.04 3.47
CA ALA A 23 -14.85 0.54 2.80
C ALA A 23 -15.60 -0.60 2.09
N LEU A 24 -14.86 -1.47 1.38
CA LEU A 24 -15.42 -2.65 0.70
C LEU A 24 -16.14 -3.61 1.67
N LYS A 25 -15.56 -3.87 2.85
CA LYS A 25 -16.14 -4.79 3.84
C LYS A 25 -17.02 -4.10 4.88
N ASN A 26 -17.24 -2.79 4.75
CA ASN A 26 -17.88 -1.93 5.75
C ASN A 26 -17.33 -2.11 7.18
N LEU A 27 -16.04 -2.40 7.33
CA LEU A 27 -15.39 -2.53 8.64
C LEU A 27 -14.91 -1.16 9.10
N GLY A 28 -15.23 -0.79 10.35
CA GLY A 28 -14.84 0.50 10.95
C GLY A 28 -15.52 1.74 10.34
N THR A 29 -16.28 1.59 9.24
CA THR A 29 -16.92 2.72 8.53
C THR A 29 -17.99 3.39 9.38
N ARG A 30 -18.78 2.64 10.15
CA ARG A 30 -19.76 3.21 11.10
C ARG A 30 -19.09 4.01 12.21
N LYS A 31 -17.96 3.53 12.73
CA LYS A 31 -17.19 4.22 13.77
C LYS A 31 -16.59 5.54 13.25
N LEU A 32 -16.06 5.51 12.03
CA LEU A 32 -15.62 6.72 11.33
C LEU A 32 -16.78 7.71 11.15
N ALA A 33 -17.94 7.22 10.69
CA ALA A 33 -19.10 8.05 10.43
C ALA A 33 -19.64 8.73 11.71
N ALA A 34 -19.70 7.99 12.82
CA ALA A 34 -20.06 8.52 14.13
C ALA A 34 -19.08 9.61 14.60
N ASP A 35 -17.77 9.38 14.50
CA ASP A 35 -16.75 10.34 14.91
C ASP A 35 -16.73 11.60 14.01
N ILE A 36 -17.03 11.47 12.71
CA ILE A 36 -17.27 12.63 11.83
C ILE A 36 -18.49 13.40 12.32
N THR A 37 -19.60 12.70 12.60
CA THR A 37 -20.87 13.32 13.03
C THR A 37 -20.72 14.07 14.36
N GLU A 38 -20.02 13.49 15.32
CA GLU A 38 -19.76 14.10 16.64
C GLU A 38 -18.93 15.38 16.55
N ARG A 39 -17.97 15.42 15.61
CA ARG A 39 -17.04 16.55 15.46
C ARG A 39 -17.52 17.64 14.52
N ARG A 40 -18.41 17.31 13.59
CA ARG A 40 -18.93 18.22 12.57
C ARG A 40 -20.00 19.11 13.18
N ARG A 41 -19.93 20.43 12.92
CA ARG A 41 -21.03 21.34 13.25
C ARG A 41 -22.12 21.24 12.19
N ALA A 42 -23.37 21.46 12.61
CA ALA A 42 -24.50 21.53 11.69
C ALA A 42 -24.23 22.50 10.53
N GLY A 43 -24.57 22.10 9.31
CA GLY A 43 -24.38 22.91 8.10
C GLY A 43 -22.97 22.90 7.50
N GLN A 44 -21.99 22.21 8.11
CA GLN A 44 -20.64 22.13 7.55
C GLN A 44 -20.50 21.09 6.44
N ASP A 45 -19.85 21.47 5.35
CA ASP A 45 -19.46 20.54 4.29
C ASP A 45 -18.37 19.57 4.75
N VAL A 46 -18.30 18.41 4.10
CA VAL A 46 -17.27 17.40 4.31
C VAL A 46 -16.50 17.18 3.02
N TYR A 47 -15.17 17.34 3.06
CA TYR A 47 -14.31 17.16 1.90
C TYR A 47 -13.48 15.89 2.04
N MET A 48 -13.60 14.98 1.07
CA MET A 48 -12.77 13.78 1.00
C MET A 48 -11.49 14.08 0.22
N VAL A 49 -10.37 14.20 0.93
CA VAL A 49 -9.06 14.51 0.32
C VAL A 49 -8.10 13.32 0.42
N GLY A 50 -7.37 13.04 -0.66
CA GLY A 50 -6.38 11.98 -0.69
C GLY A 50 -5.92 11.62 -2.10
N ARG A 51 -4.84 10.83 -2.19
CA ARG A 51 -4.26 10.41 -3.47
C ARG A 51 -5.28 9.68 -4.37
N ALA A 52 -5.00 9.62 -5.66
CA ALA A 52 -5.75 8.74 -6.56
C ALA A 52 -5.64 7.27 -6.10
N ASN A 53 -6.71 6.49 -6.30
CA ASN A 53 -6.79 5.04 -6.00
C ASN A 53 -6.68 4.62 -4.52
N VAL A 54 -6.80 5.54 -3.56
CA VAL A 54 -6.82 5.20 -2.11
C VAL A 54 -8.18 4.68 -1.62
N GLY A 55 -9.22 4.73 -2.46
CA GLY A 55 -10.57 4.25 -2.14
C GLY A 55 -11.55 5.32 -1.64
N LYS A 56 -11.34 6.60 -1.94
CA LYS A 56 -12.25 7.70 -1.53
C LYS A 56 -13.69 7.46 -1.99
N SER A 57 -13.91 7.22 -3.27
CA SER A 57 -15.26 6.98 -3.82
C SER A 57 -15.89 5.70 -3.28
N GLU A 58 -15.08 4.67 -2.96
CA GLU A 58 -15.58 3.47 -2.30
C GLU A 58 -15.99 3.73 -0.84
N LEU A 59 -15.30 4.62 -0.13
CA LEU A 59 -15.71 5.07 1.19
C LEU A 59 -17.04 5.85 1.14
N ILE A 60 -17.21 6.73 0.16
CA ILE A 60 -18.48 7.45 -0.06
C ILE A 60 -19.61 6.44 -0.29
N ASN A 61 -19.40 5.46 -1.17
CA ASN A 61 -20.36 4.38 -1.39
C ASN A 61 -20.65 3.59 -0.11
N ALA A 62 -19.64 3.30 0.71
CA ALA A 62 -19.82 2.63 2.00
C ALA A 62 -20.70 3.42 2.96
N LEU A 63 -20.52 4.74 3.03
CA LEU A 63 -21.35 5.62 3.87
C LEU A 63 -22.79 5.69 3.36
N LEU A 64 -23.00 5.78 2.05
CA LEU A 64 -24.34 5.72 1.43
C LEU A 64 -25.05 4.38 1.71
N ARG A 65 -24.33 3.26 1.64
CA ARG A 65 -24.89 1.93 1.97
C ARG A 65 -25.37 1.85 3.42
N ILE A 66 -24.64 2.45 4.37
CA ILE A 66 -25.06 2.53 5.78
C ILE A 66 -26.41 3.27 5.87
N SER A 67 -26.56 4.36 5.13
CA SER A 67 -27.76 5.20 5.12
C SER A 67 -28.99 4.53 4.52
N MET A 68 -28.80 3.70 3.50
CA MET A 68 -29.89 2.96 2.83
C MET A 68 -30.27 1.64 3.52
N GLY A 69 -29.78 1.38 4.75
CA GLY A 69 -30.07 0.12 5.45
C GLY A 69 -29.39 -1.12 4.86
N GLY A 70 -28.31 -0.94 4.09
CA GLY A 70 -27.53 -2.04 3.51
C GLY A 70 -27.90 -2.43 2.08
N SER A 71 -28.92 -1.82 1.48
CA SER A 71 -29.31 -2.09 0.08
C SER A 71 -28.21 -1.67 -0.90
N ALA A 72 -27.78 -2.63 -1.73
CA ALA A 72 -26.62 -2.53 -2.62
C ALA A 72 -26.93 -1.81 -3.94
N HIS A 73 -27.76 -0.76 -3.94
CA HIS A 73 -27.80 0.10 -5.12
C HIS A 73 -26.50 0.88 -5.17
N LYS A 74 -25.70 0.61 -6.20
CA LYS A 74 -24.43 1.27 -6.48
C LYS A 74 -24.76 2.71 -6.91
N VAL A 75 -24.97 3.60 -5.93
CA VAL A 75 -25.50 4.96 -6.13
C VAL A 75 -24.71 5.80 -7.14
N LEU A 76 -23.42 5.48 -7.34
CA LEU A 76 -22.50 6.24 -8.18
C LEU A 76 -21.97 5.48 -9.41
N ALA A 77 -22.42 4.25 -9.68
CA ALA A 77 -21.85 3.47 -10.78
C ALA A 77 -22.18 4.00 -12.19
N SER A 78 -23.21 4.85 -12.33
CA SER A 78 -23.64 5.36 -13.62
C SER A 78 -22.92 6.63 -14.08
N HIS A 79 -22.15 7.31 -13.22
CA HIS A 79 -21.58 8.63 -13.57
C HIS A 79 -20.16 8.92 -13.10
N ILE A 80 -19.33 7.90 -12.86
CA ILE A 80 -17.89 8.14 -12.63
C ILE A 80 -17.04 7.48 -13.74
N PRO A 81 -17.02 8.06 -14.96
CA PRO A 81 -15.87 7.94 -15.86
C PRO A 81 -14.66 8.64 -15.22
N GLY A 82 -13.44 8.18 -15.53
CA GLY A 82 -12.16 8.63 -14.94
C GLY A 82 -12.18 10.07 -14.44
N THR A 83 -11.96 10.29 -13.13
CA THR A 83 -12.23 11.57 -12.47
C THR A 83 -11.17 12.62 -12.82
N THR A 84 -11.29 13.13 -14.03
CA THR A 84 -10.69 14.33 -14.59
C THR A 84 -11.87 15.20 -15.03
N MET A 85 -12.48 15.92 -14.08
CA MET A 85 -13.32 17.14 -14.24
C MET A 85 -14.46 17.19 -13.20
N GLY A 86 -14.39 18.15 -12.28
CA GLY A 86 -15.50 18.59 -11.42
C GLY A 86 -15.48 18.08 -9.97
N LEU A 87 -15.57 19.01 -9.01
CA LEU A 87 -15.85 18.71 -7.60
C LEU A 87 -17.34 18.34 -7.50
N TYR A 88 -17.66 17.05 -7.28
CA TYR A 88 -19.06 16.62 -7.16
C TYR A 88 -19.50 16.61 -5.70
N GLY A 89 -20.47 17.47 -5.36
CA GLY A 89 -21.09 17.53 -4.04
C GLY A 89 -22.31 16.61 -3.95
N ILE A 90 -22.28 15.68 -3.01
CA ILE A 90 -23.42 14.82 -2.68
C ILE A 90 -24.13 15.43 -1.46
N PRO A 91 -25.42 15.79 -1.56
CA PRO A 91 -26.14 16.40 -0.45
C PRO A 91 -26.12 15.53 0.81
N MET A 92 -25.84 16.15 1.97
CA MET A 92 -25.71 15.47 3.26
C MET A 92 -26.98 14.70 3.66
N ARG A 93 -28.16 15.15 3.20
CA ARG A 93 -29.44 14.44 3.34
C ARG A 93 -29.44 13.02 2.74
N ARG A 94 -28.50 12.65 1.87
CA ARG A 94 -28.36 11.28 1.37
C ARG A 94 -27.63 10.36 2.35
N PHE A 95 -26.99 10.93 3.36
CA PHE A 95 -26.18 10.25 4.37
C PHE A 95 -26.89 10.13 5.74
N VAL A 96 -28.23 10.13 5.78
CA VAL A 96 -29.00 9.88 7.02
C VAL A 96 -28.57 8.56 7.64
N LYS A 97 -28.48 8.45 8.97
CA LYS A 97 -27.96 7.26 9.70
C LYS A 97 -26.45 7.02 9.62
N SER A 98 -25.73 7.67 8.70
CA SER A 98 -24.26 7.56 8.62
C SER A 98 -23.59 8.85 9.10
N LEU A 99 -23.86 9.97 8.43
CA LEU A 99 -23.26 11.27 8.73
C LEU A 99 -24.27 12.33 9.22
N VAL A 100 -25.57 12.01 9.14
CA VAL A 100 -26.65 12.86 9.65
C VAL A 100 -27.50 12.02 10.61
N PRO A 101 -27.72 12.48 11.86
CA PRO A 101 -28.61 11.82 12.82
C PRO A 101 -30.03 11.67 12.27
N ILE A 102 -30.74 10.61 12.67
CA ILE A 102 -32.14 10.36 12.29
C ILE A 102 -33.05 11.36 13.00
N ASP A 103 -32.79 11.60 14.28
CA ASP A 103 -33.59 12.47 15.14
C ASP A 103 -32.96 13.87 15.14
N GLY A 104 -33.66 14.85 14.56
CA GLY A 104 -33.24 16.25 14.64
C GLY A 104 -32.18 16.70 13.63
N ALA A 105 -32.15 16.14 12.41
CA ALA A 105 -31.33 16.66 11.32
C ALA A 105 -31.52 18.19 11.21
N PRO A 106 -30.52 19.02 11.57
CA PRO A 106 -30.68 20.47 11.60
C PRO A 106 -31.09 20.99 10.23
N ALA A 107 -31.97 21.98 10.16
CA ALA A 107 -32.34 22.60 8.88
C ALA A 107 -31.10 23.04 8.07
N GLN A 108 -30.02 23.42 8.77
CA GLN A 108 -28.74 23.80 8.16
C GLN A 108 -28.06 22.64 7.40
N ASP A 109 -28.25 21.38 7.80
CA ASP A 109 -27.68 20.22 7.11
C ASP A 109 -28.34 19.92 5.76
N ARG A 110 -29.47 20.56 5.44
CA ARG A 110 -30.14 20.43 4.13
C ARG A 110 -29.31 21.03 2.99
N GLN A 111 -28.45 22.01 3.31
CA GLN A 111 -27.61 22.72 2.34
C GLN A 111 -26.17 22.20 2.30
N ALA A 112 -25.76 21.42 3.31
CA ALA A 112 -24.42 20.85 3.37
C ALA A 112 -24.24 19.69 2.38
N ASN A 113 -23.00 19.49 1.95
CA ASN A 113 -22.58 18.47 0.99
C ASN A 113 -21.35 17.70 1.47
N LEU A 114 -21.24 16.45 1.00
CA LEU A 114 -19.99 15.71 0.98
C LEU A 114 -19.40 15.79 -0.42
N PHE A 115 -18.18 16.31 -0.53
CA PHE A 115 -17.48 16.46 -1.79
C PHE A 115 -16.44 15.36 -1.99
N ASP A 116 -16.52 14.65 -3.12
CA ASP A 116 -15.40 13.82 -3.60
C ASP A 116 -14.42 14.73 -4.34
N THR A 117 -13.20 14.86 -3.81
CA THR A 117 -12.16 15.65 -4.49
C THR A 117 -11.37 14.76 -5.45
N PRO A 118 -10.98 15.26 -6.64
CA PRO A 118 -10.11 14.52 -7.54
C PRO A 118 -8.87 14.01 -6.80
N GLY A 119 -8.50 12.76 -7.08
CA GLY A 119 -7.33 12.17 -6.45
C GLY A 119 -6.05 12.93 -6.80
N ILE A 120 -5.27 13.30 -5.78
CA ILE A 120 -3.95 13.87 -6.02
C ILE A 120 -3.07 12.77 -6.64
N PHE A 121 -2.72 12.93 -7.91
CA PHE A 121 -1.76 12.05 -8.57
C PHE A 121 -0.36 12.37 -8.05
N SER A 122 0.41 11.33 -7.75
CA SER A 122 1.79 11.47 -7.31
C SER A 122 2.69 10.85 -8.35
N ASN A 123 3.56 11.65 -8.96
CA ASN A 123 4.55 11.21 -9.94
C ASN A 123 5.57 10.20 -9.35
N LYS A 124 5.60 10.05 -8.02
CA LYS A 124 6.45 9.09 -7.29
C LYS A 124 5.78 7.74 -7.01
N SER A 125 4.59 7.48 -7.55
CA SER A 125 3.86 6.23 -7.29
C SER A 125 4.19 5.21 -8.36
N ILE A 126 4.79 4.08 -7.98
CA ILE A 126 5.10 3.00 -8.92
C ILE A 126 3.85 2.49 -9.67
N ILE A 127 2.69 2.61 -9.03
CA ILE A 127 1.37 2.22 -9.53
C ILE A 127 1.03 2.94 -10.84
N SER A 128 1.47 4.19 -11.04
CA SER A 128 1.15 4.94 -12.27
C SER A 128 1.83 4.39 -13.52
N TYR A 129 2.84 3.54 -13.36
CA TYR A 129 3.58 2.93 -14.46
C TYR A 129 3.15 1.49 -14.76
N LEU A 130 2.12 1.00 -14.05
CA LEU A 130 1.57 -0.33 -14.23
C LEU A 130 0.34 -0.26 -15.13
N ASN A 131 0.27 -1.16 -16.10
CA ASN A 131 -0.95 -1.39 -16.87
C ASN A 131 -1.99 -2.16 -16.03
N ASN A 132 -3.20 -2.31 -16.55
CA ASN A 132 -4.29 -2.95 -15.81
C ASN A 132 -4.01 -4.40 -15.39
N SER A 133 -3.27 -5.19 -16.17
CA SER A 133 -2.93 -6.57 -15.78
C SER A 133 -1.89 -6.59 -14.67
N GLU A 134 -0.88 -5.73 -14.73
CA GLU A 134 0.15 -5.57 -13.69
C GLU A 134 -0.43 -5.00 -12.39
N LEU A 135 -1.34 -4.03 -12.48
CA LEU A 135 -2.08 -3.50 -11.33
C LEU A 135 -2.84 -4.59 -10.58
N LYS A 136 -3.51 -5.51 -11.30
CA LYS A 136 -4.20 -6.64 -10.69
C LYS A 136 -3.23 -7.60 -9.96
N MET A 137 -1.97 -7.67 -10.37
CA MET A 137 -0.96 -8.47 -9.68
C MET A 137 -0.49 -7.81 -8.37
N THR A 138 -0.40 -6.48 -8.35
CA THR A 138 0.10 -5.72 -7.18
C THR A 138 -0.97 -5.45 -6.12
N VAL A 139 -2.20 -5.16 -6.54
CA VAL A 139 -3.29 -4.76 -5.64
C VAL A 139 -3.81 -5.97 -4.85
N CYS A 140 -3.77 -5.85 -3.53
CA CYS A 140 -4.25 -6.89 -2.61
C CYS A 140 -5.79 -6.88 -2.53
N GLN A 141 -6.45 -7.78 -3.27
CA GLN A 141 -7.90 -7.96 -3.20
C GLN A 141 -8.34 -8.83 -2.00
N LYS A 142 -7.44 -9.67 -1.50
CA LYS A 142 -7.65 -10.55 -0.34
C LYS A 142 -6.68 -10.18 0.78
N ARG A 143 -6.92 -10.70 1.98
CA ARG A 143 -5.99 -10.55 3.11
C ARG A 143 -4.61 -11.05 2.66
N VAL A 144 -3.60 -10.20 2.77
CA VAL A 144 -2.20 -10.57 2.51
C VAL A 144 -1.79 -11.64 3.51
N LYS A 145 -1.33 -12.78 3.01
CA LYS A 145 -0.72 -13.83 3.83
C LYS A 145 0.78 -13.54 3.90
N PRO A 146 1.33 -13.16 5.06
CA PRO A 146 2.76 -12.93 5.17
C PRO A 146 3.54 -14.22 4.91
N LEU A 147 4.64 -14.11 4.17
CA LEU A 147 5.54 -15.24 3.89
C LEU A 147 6.92 -14.92 4.45
N SER A 148 7.44 -15.77 5.33
CA SER A 148 8.76 -15.54 5.92
C SER A 148 9.84 -16.46 5.34
N PHE A 149 11.00 -15.88 5.07
CA PHE A 149 12.16 -16.52 4.46
C PHE A 149 13.45 -16.11 5.17
N ILE A 150 14.53 -16.79 4.81
CA ILE A 150 15.89 -16.44 5.22
C ILE A 150 16.55 -15.68 4.06
N LEU A 151 17.08 -14.49 4.34
CA LEU A 151 17.93 -13.74 3.42
C LEU A 151 19.37 -13.81 3.92
N GLY A 152 20.25 -14.43 3.14
CA GLY A 152 21.67 -14.53 3.46
C GLY A 152 22.45 -13.28 3.04
N LEU A 153 23.63 -13.07 3.63
CA LEU A 153 24.57 -12.04 3.19
C LEU A 153 24.95 -12.25 1.72
N GLY A 154 25.06 -11.18 0.94
CA GLY A 154 25.34 -11.25 -0.51
C GLY A 154 24.14 -11.73 -1.35
N ARG A 155 22.94 -11.72 -0.79
CA ARG A 155 21.70 -12.13 -1.48
C ARG A 155 20.69 -11.01 -1.58
N SER A 156 19.79 -11.19 -2.55
CA SER A 156 18.69 -10.28 -2.86
C SER A 156 17.35 -10.97 -2.72
N VAL A 157 16.35 -10.18 -2.33
CA VAL A 157 14.94 -10.50 -2.53
C VAL A 157 14.32 -9.48 -3.48
N MET A 158 13.63 -9.96 -4.51
CA MET A 158 13.00 -9.15 -5.55
C MET A 158 11.48 -9.36 -5.56
N LEU A 159 10.72 -8.27 -5.67
CA LEU A 159 9.26 -8.25 -5.81
C LEU A 159 8.92 -7.84 -7.25
N GLY A 160 9.07 -8.81 -8.16
CA GLY A 160 9.07 -8.53 -9.60
C GLY A 160 10.16 -7.51 -9.96
N GLY A 161 9.88 -6.68 -10.95
CA GLY A 161 10.64 -5.48 -11.31
C GLY A 161 10.31 -4.26 -10.44
N LEU A 162 9.49 -4.39 -9.39
CA LEU A 162 9.00 -3.23 -8.63
C LEU A 162 9.78 -2.90 -7.36
N GLY A 163 10.57 -3.85 -6.86
CA GLY A 163 11.34 -3.64 -5.66
C GLY A 163 12.40 -4.71 -5.49
N ARG A 164 13.56 -4.31 -4.99
CA ARG A 164 14.65 -5.22 -4.65
C ARG A 164 15.30 -4.75 -3.35
N LEU A 165 15.65 -5.71 -2.51
CA LEU A 165 16.37 -5.50 -1.27
C LEU A 165 17.55 -6.46 -1.22
N ASP A 166 18.73 -5.89 -1.03
CA ASP A 166 20.00 -6.60 -0.94
C ASP A 166 20.52 -6.52 0.49
N LEU A 167 20.98 -7.65 1.04
CA LEU A 167 21.77 -7.66 2.28
C LEU A 167 23.25 -7.61 1.92
N VAL A 168 23.86 -6.44 2.07
CA VAL A 168 25.22 -6.17 1.59
C VAL A 168 26.27 -6.29 2.69
N GLU A 169 25.93 -5.95 3.94
CA GLU A 169 26.80 -6.11 5.11
C GLU A 169 25.99 -6.56 6.34
N GLY A 170 26.66 -7.20 7.30
CA GLY A 170 26.09 -7.61 8.59
C GLY A 170 26.07 -9.13 8.79
N PRO A 171 25.05 -9.70 9.45
CA PRO A 171 25.03 -11.11 9.80
C PRO A 171 24.97 -12.00 8.57
N THR A 172 25.42 -13.26 8.72
CA THR A 172 25.37 -14.27 7.64
C THR A 172 23.95 -14.52 7.12
N ARG A 173 22.93 -14.27 7.94
CA ARG A 173 21.51 -14.37 7.60
C ARG A 173 20.65 -13.46 8.46
N VAL A 174 19.60 -12.94 7.85
CA VAL A 174 18.45 -12.31 8.51
C VAL A 174 17.17 -13.01 8.11
N PHE A 175 16.12 -12.82 8.91
CA PHE A 175 14.78 -13.25 8.53
C PHE A 175 14.03 -12.11 7.88
N VAL A 176 13.32 -12.40 6.79
CA VAL A 176 12.48 -11.44 6.10
C VAL A 176 11.06 -11.97 5.99
N THR A 177 10.08 -11.16 6.38
CA THR A 177 8.65 -11.46 6.22
C THR A 177 8.05 -10.51 5.19
N ILE A 178 7.53 -11.09 4.10
CA ILE A 178 7.03 -10.36 2.94
C ILE A 178 5.52 -10.13 3.07
N PHE A 179 5.12 -8.86 3.04
CA PHE A 179 3.73 -8.43 3.02
C PHE A 179 3.40 -7.83 1.65
N SER A 180 3.30 -8.70 0.64
CA SER A 180 2.94 -8.33 -0.73
C SER A 180 2.12 -9.44 -1.38
N ASN A 181 1.33 -9.07 -2.40
CA ASN A 181 0.68 -10.04 -3.28
C ASN A 181 1.63 -10.57 -4.37
N ILE A 182 2.77 -9.90 -4.56
CA ILE A 182 3.81 -10.35 -5.48
C ILE A 182 4.64 -11.43 -4.80
N ARG A 183 4.83 -12.56 -5.49
CA ARG A 183 5.69 -13.63 -5.00
C ARG A 183 7.15 -13.16 -5.01
N PRO A 184 7.89 -13.33 -3.90
CA PRO A 184 9.29 -12.94 -3.85
C PRO A 184 10.16 -13.89 -4.67
N HIS A 185 11.20 -13.34 -5.30
CA HIS A 185 12.28 -14.10 -5.93
C HIS A 185 13.58 -13.86 -5.15
N PHE A 186 14.20 -14.93 -4.66
CA PHE A 186 15.45 -14.87 -3.92
C PHE A 186 16.60 -15.34 -4.79
N THR A 187 17.69 -14.59 -4.82
CA THR A 187 18.87 -14.91 -5.63
C THR A 187 20.13 -14.26 -5.06
N ARG A 188 21.29 -14.48 -5.67
CA ARG A 188 22.52 -13.73 -5.36
C ARG A 188 22.45 -12.32 -5.95
N ILE A 189 23.14 -11.35 -5.35
CA ILE A 189 23.13 -9.95 -5.80
C ILE A 189 23.54 -9.84 -7.27
N GLU A 190 24.60 -10.53 -7.68
CA GLU A 190 25.10 -10.48 -9.06
C GLU A 190 24.04 -11.01 -10.05
N ARG A 191 23.33 -12.07 -9.65
CA ARG A 191 22.25 -12.64 -10.45
C ARG A 191 21.01 -11.74 -10.48
N ALA A 192 20.74 -10.99 -9.40
CA ALA A 192 19.68 -9.98 -9.40
C ALA A 192 20.01 -8.84 -10.37
N ASP A 193 21.28 -8.42 -10.46
CA ASP A 193 21.74 -7.42 -11.43
C ASP A 193 21.54 -7.93 -12.87
N GLU A 194 21.92 -9.17 -13.15
CA GLU A 194 21.70 -9.79 -14.46
C GLU A 194 20.22 -9.87 -14.84
N LEU A 195 19.35 -10.30 -13.92
CA LEU A 195 17.91 -10.39 -14.16
C LEU A 195 17.31 -9.01 -14.44
N THR A 196 17.76 -7.99 -13.71
CA THR A 196 17.33 -6.60 -13.90
C THR A 196 17.76 -6.09 -15.28
N LYS A 197 19.04 -6.24 -15.65
CA LYS A 197 19.56 -5.86 -16.97
C LYS A 197 18.85 -6.59 -18.11
N ARG A 198 18.53 -7.89 -17.94
CA ARG A 198 17.78 -8.67 -18.94
C ARG A 198 16.37 -8.12 -19.12
N MET A 199 15.67 -7.82 -18.03
CA MET A 199 14.32 -7.24 -18.07
C MET A 199 14.34 -5.88 -18.78
N GLU A 200 15.29 -5.00 -18.42
CA GLU A 200 15.45 -3.68 -19.03
C GLU A 200 15.81 -3.75 -20.52
N ALA A 201 16.52 -4.79 -20.95
CA ALA A 201 16.79 -5.08 -22.36
C ALA A 201 15.58 -5.66 -23.12
N GLY A 202 14.41 -5.78 -22.48
CA GLY A 202 13.20 -6.33 -23.07
C GLY A 202 13.16 -7.86 -23.14
N LYS A 203 14.03 -8.57 -22.42
CA LYS A 203 14.03 -10.03 -22.39
C LYS A 203 13.05 -10.54 -21.35
N ASP A 204 12.37 -11.65 -21.64
CA ASP A 204 11.50 -12.28 -20.65
C ASP A 204 12.32 -12.78 -19.45
N THR A 205 11.79 -12.52 -18.25
CA THR A 205 12.41 -12.92 -16.99
C THR A 205 11.36 -13.38 -15.99
N ILE A 206 11.83 -13.90 -14.86
CA ILE A 206 10.98 -14.25 -13.72
C ILE A 206 10.38 -13.03 -13.02
N LEU A 207 10.94 -11.83 -13.25
CA LEU A 207 10.60 -10.57 -12.59
C LEU A 207 9.31 -9.99 -13.16
N LYS A 208 8.18 -10.49 -12.65
CA LYS A 208 6.84 -10.08 -13.09
C LYS A 208 6.05 -9.58 -11.89
N PRO A 209 5.43 -8.38 -11.94
CA PRO A 209 5.41 -7.40 -13.05
C PRO A 209 6.74 -6.64 -13.20
N PRO A 210 7.03 -5.98 -14.34
CA PRO A 210 6.17 -5.80 -15.51
C PRO A 210 5.92 -7.10 -16.31
N VAL A 211 4.88 -7.09 -17.13
CA VAL A 211 4.55 -8.16 -18.09
C VAL A 211 4.17 -7.55 -19.44
N GLY A 212 4.61 -8.17 -20.53
CA GLY A 212 4.32 -7.70 -21.88
C GLY A 212 5.37 -8.17 -22.87
N ASP A 213 5.34 -7.57 -24.06
CA ASP A 213 6.36 -7.73 -25.08
C ASP A 213 7.65 -6.98 -24.74
N ALA A 214 8.67 -7.13 -25.60
CA ALA A 214 9.97 -6.53 -25.40
C ALA A 214 9.90 -4.99 -25.30
N ASP A 215 9.01 -4.35 -26.05
CA ASP A 215 8.87 -2.90 -26.06
C ASP A 215 8.24 -2.39 -24.77
N ARG A 216 7.20 -3.06 -24.27
CA ARG A 216 6.61 -2.77 -22.96
C ARG A 216 7.62 -2.89 -21.83
N LEU A 217 8.48 -3.92 -21.88
CA LEU A 217 9.52 -4.17 -20.90
C LEU A 217 10.62 -3.09 -20.94
N LYS A 218 11.06 -2.68 -22.13
CA LYS A 218 12.04 -1.58 -22.31
C LYS A 218 11.51 -0.22 -21.85
N GLN A 219 10.21 0.02 -22.03
CA GLN A 219 9.54 1.23 -21.54
C GLN A 219 9.29 1.21 -20.02
N PHE A 220 9.40 0.05 -19.38
CA PHE A 220 9.23 -0.02 -17.94
C PHE A 220 10.38 0.72 -17.23
N PRO A 221 10.09 1.52 -16.19
CA PRO A 221 11.13 2.25 -15.49
C PRO A 221 12.27 1.39 -14.96
N HIS A 222 13.50 1.79 -15.27
CA HIS A 222 14.72 1.16 -14.76
C HIS A 222 14.77 1.16 -13.24
N GLN A 223 15.30 0.08 -12.66
CA GLN A 223 15.56 0.05 -11.23
C GLN A 223 16.79 0.90 -10.92
N LYS A 224 16.63 1.81 -9.95
CA LYS A 224 17.74 2.58 -9.40
C LYS A 224 17.82 2.38 -7.90
N LEU A 225 19.01 2.55 -7.36
CA LEU A 225 19.21 2.57 -5.90
C LEU A 225 18.37 3.72 -5.34
N ALA A 226 17.40 3.36 -4.49
CA ALA A 226 16.51 4.31 -3.85
C ALA A 226 17.05 4.75 -2.49
N MET A 227 17.70 3.84 -1.77
CA MET A 227 18.19 4.06 -0.42
C MET A 227 19.25 3.03 -0.05
N GLU A 228 20.32 3.49 0.59
CA GLU A 228 21.16 2.67 1.45
C GLU A 228 20.71 2.88 2.89
N HIS A 229 20.61 1.81 3.67
CA HIS A 229 20.16 1.91 5.05
C HIS A 229 20.96 0.98 5.95
N GLU A 230 21.51 1.56 7.01
CA GLU A 230 22.16 0.83 8.09
C GLU A 230 21.25 0.79 9.31
N PHE A 231 21.21 -0.36 9.97
CA PHE A 231 20.34 -0.59 11.11
C PHE A 231 20.85 -1.73 11.99
N GLU A 232 20.32 -1.78 13.21
CA GLU A 232 20.61 -2.81 14.19
C GLU A 232 19.47 -3.83 14.26
N GLY A 233 19.85 -5.07 14.52
CA GLY A 233 18.93 -6.17 14.77
C GLY A 233 18.61 -6.23 16.24
N LEU A 234 17.42 -5.80 16.65
CA LEU A 234 17.06 -5.65 18.06
C LEU A 234 16.52 -6.94 18.71
N HIS A 235 16.03 -7.91 17.93
CA HIS A 235 15.36 -9.07 18.48
C HIS A 235 15.33 -10.28 17.53
N LYS A 236 15.43 -11.50 18.10
CA LYS A 236 15.44 -12.75 17.33
C LYS A 236 14.12 -13.10 16.65
N HIS A 237 13.00 -12.63 17.21
CA HIS A 237 11.65 -13.02 16.78
C HIS A 237 10.71 -11.85 16.48
N HIS A 238 11.16 -10.61 16.69
CA HIS A 238 10.37 -9.42 16.42
C HIS A 238 11.05 -8.66 15.31
N ALA A 239 10.28 -8.25 14.30
CA ALA A 239 10.83 -7.38 13.29
C ALA A 239 11.38 -6.11 13.96
N THR A 240 12.50 -5.62 13.43
CA THR A 240 13.13 -4.35 13.84
C THR A 240 12.82 -3.23 12.84
N LEU A 241 12.64 -3.58 11.57
CA LEU A 241 12.51 -2.65 10.46
C LEU A 241 11.49 -3.13 9.43
N ASP A 242 10.60 -2.24 8.99
CA ASP A 242 9.83 -2.42 7.76
C ASP A 242 10.51 -1.62 6.63
N VAL A 243 10.87 -2.29 5.54
CA VAL A 243 11.23 -1.67 4.27
C VAL A 243 9.99 -1.64 3.38
N VAL A 244 9.49 -0.44 3.10
CA VAL A 244 8.22 -0.20 2.42
C VAL A 244 8.45 0.13 0.95
N PHE A 245 7.75 -0.58 0.07
CA PHE A 245 7.65 -0.32 -1.36
C PHE A 245 6.22 0.19 -1.66
N ALA A 246 6.09 1.49 -1.88
CA ALA A 246 4.80 2.17 -2.01
C ALA A 246 3.97 1.53 -3.14
N GLY A 247 2.78 1.05 -2.78
CA GLY A 247 1.86 0.39 -3.72
C GLY A 247 2.14 -1.08 -4.00
N VAL A 248 3.25 -1.63 -3.49
CA VAL A 248 3.65 -3.03 -3.68
C VAL A 248 3.48 -3.83 -2.40
N GLY A 249 3.85 -3.25 -1.26
CA GLY A 249 3.89 -3.93 0.02
C GLY A 249 5.07 -3.49 0.87
N TRP A 250 5.46 -4.32 1.83
CA TRP A 250 6.68 -4.10 2.61
C TRP A 250 7.35 -5.42 2.99
N ILE A 251 8.63 -5.33 3.36
CA ILE A 251 9.45 -6.42 3.85
C ILE A 251 9.83 -6.08 5.28
N ALA A 252 9.38 -6.90 6.23
CA ALA A 252 9.78 -6.77 7.63
C ALA A 252 11.05 -7.59 7.87
N ILE A 253 12.08 -6.98 8.46
CA ILE A 253 13.37 -7.63 8.75
C ILE A 253 13.43 -7.96 10.24
N THR A 254 13.79 -9.21 10.56
CA THR A 254 13.91 -9.75 11.92
C THR A 254 15.29 -10.38 12.11
N GLY A 255 15.90 -10.15 13.27
CA GLY A 255 17.19 -10.71 13.65
C GLY A 255 17.82 -9.95 14.81
N LEU A 256 18.76 -10.60 15.50
CA LEU A 256 19.57 -10.01 16.56
C LEU A 256 21.01 -9.90 16.06
N PHE A 257 21.49 -8.68 15.85
CA PHE A 257 22.83 -8.37 15.33
C PHE A 257 23.17 -6.91 15.58
N GLU A 258 24.47 -6.61 15.73
CA GLU A 258 24.93 -5.25 16.04
C GLU A 258 24.75 -4.28 14.87
N ARG A 259 25.07 -4.70 13.64
CA ARG A 259 24.94 -3.85 12.45
C ARG A 259 24.63 -4.67 11.21
N ALA A 260 23.79 -4.13 10.35
CA ALA A 260 23.60 -4.59 8.97
C ALA A 260 23.42 -3.40 8.03
N LYS A 261 23.83 -3.57 6.78
CA LYS A 261 23.59 -2.62 5.69
C LYS A 261 22.75 -3.30 4.61
N ILE A 262 21.71 -2.59 4.18
CA ILE A 262 20.86 -3.01 3.07
C ILE A 262 20.85 -1.95 1.97
N ASN A 263 20.79 -2.42 0.73
CA ASN A 263 20.57 -1.59 -0.44
C ASN A 263 19.19 -1.86 -1.01
N ILE A 264 18.40 -0.81 -1.23
CA ILE A 264 17.01 -0.92 -1.64
C ILE A 264 16.85 -0.24 -2.99
N TYR A 265 16.31 -0.98 -3.96
CA TYR A 265 16.12 -0.52 -5.34
C TYR A 265 14.65 -0.52 -5.71
N SER A 266 14.27 0.44 -6.54
CA SER A 266 12.93 0.53 -7.12
C SER A 266 12.99 1.26 -8.48
N PRO A 267 11.95 1.14 -9.31
CA PRO A 267 11.65 2.06 -10.40
C PRO A 267 11.97 3.53 -10.09
N PHE A 268 12.88 4.10 -10.88
CA PHE A 268 13.42 5.46 -10.72
C PHE A 268 14.10 5.77 -9.38
N GLY A 269 14.26 4.78 -8.48
CA GLY A 269 14.75 5.01 -7.12
C GLY A 269 13.73 5.72 -6.23
N THR A 270 12.43 5.61 -6.53
CA THR A 270 11.36 6.32 -5.82
C THR A 270 10.39 5.38 -5.10
N GLY A 271 9.56 5.94 -4.22
CA GLY A 271 8.50 5.17 -3.56
C GLY A 271 8.99 4.15 -2.52
N VAL A 272 10.23 4.30 -2.04
CA VAL A 272 10.80 3.49 -0.96
C VAL A 272 10.83 4.29 0.33
N GLY A 273 10.64 3.61 1.46
CA GLY A 273 10.89 4.20 2.77
C GLY A 273 11.10 3.13 3.83
N VAL A 274 11.66 3.54 4.97
CA VAL A 274 11.83 2.69 6.15
C VAL A 274 10.95 3.19 7.30
N ARG A 275 10.47 2.27 8.13
CA ARG A 275 9.66 2.62 9.31
C ARG A 275 9.76 1.55 10.41
N PRO A 276 9.33 1.89 11.64
CA PRO A 276 9.08 0.88 12.67
C PRO A 276 8.05 -0.17 12.20
N PRO A 277 8.23 -1.45 12.54
CA PRO A 277 7.38 -2.53 12.06
C PRO A 277 5.92 -2.36 12.46
N MET A 278 5.03 -2.50 11.47
CA MET A 278 3.59 -2.50 11.74
C MET A 278 3.08 -3.81 12.33
N MET A 279 3.71 -4.93 11.96
CA MET A 279 3.33 -6.28 12.37
C MET A 279 4.54 -7.06 12.89
N PRO A 280 5.15 -6.64 14.01
CA PRO A 280 6.45 -7.16 14.45
C PRO A 280 6.46 -8.65 14.77
N PHE A 281 5.30 -9.25 15.09
CA PHE A 281 5.18 -10.63 15.54
C PHE A 281 4.67 -11.63 14.47
N GLU A 282 4.45 -11.18 13.23
CA GLU A 282 3.90 -12.04 12.14
C GLU A 282 4.95 -12.96 11.50
N TYR A 283 6.16 -13.01 12.07
CA TYR A 283 7.22 -13.90 11.63
C TYR A 283 6.83 -15.37 11.85
N LYS A 284 6.85 -16.16 10.76
CA LYS A 284 6.65 -17.62 10.76
C LYS A 284 7.53 -18.24 9.69
N LEU A 285 8.60 -18.92 10.13
CA LEU A 285 9.52 -19.66 9.24
C LEU A 285 8.74 -20.70 8.44
N ILE A 286 8.74 -20.56 7.12
CA ILE A 286 8.21 -21.59 6.23
C ILE A 286 9.34 -22.60 6.00
N SER A 287 9.07 -23.88 6.26
CA SER A 287 10.04 -24.97 6.02
C SER A 287 10.52 -24.94 4.55
N PRO A 288 11.83 -25.12 4.29
CA PRO A 288 12.42 -25.04 2.95
C PRO A 288 11.82 -26.00 1.90
N HIS A 289 11.04 -27.00 2.32
CA HIS A 289 10.37 -27.96 1.44
C HIS A 289 9.08 -27.44 0.77
N THR A 290 8.64 -26.21 1.09
CA THR A 290 7.42 -25.65 0.50
C THR A 290 7.76 -24.83 -0.75
N SER A 291 7.65 -25.45 -1.92
CA SER A 291 8.00 -24.91 -3.24
C SER A 291 7.09 -23.76 -3.71
N ILE A 292 7.20 -22.58 -3.07
CA ILE A 292 6.43 -21.38 -3.48
C ILE A 292 7.29 -20.44 -4.37
N THR A 293 8.61 -20.62 -4.37
CA THR A 293 9.54 -19.85 -5.22
C THR A 293 9.52 -20.37 -6.66
N ARG A 294 9.26 -19.49 -7.63
CA ARG A 294 9.48 -19.82 -9.05
C ARG A 294 10.96 -20.22 -9.22
N LYS A 295 11.21 -21.45 -9.67
CA LYS A 295 12.56 -21.87 -10.06
C LYS A 295 12.93 -21.10 -11.32
N THR A 296 14.11 -20.50 -11.32
CA THR A 296 14.68 -19.86 -12.51
C THR A 296 14.86 -20.96 -13.57
N PRO A 297 14.32 -20.82 -14.79
CA PRO A 297 14.69 -21.71 -15.89
C PRO A 297 16.20 -21.58 -16.11
N LYS A 298 16.89 -22.72 -16.24
CA LYS A 298 18.30 -22.75 -16.63
C LYS A 298 18.48 -22.15 -18.03
#